data_AF-A0A1G7K489-F1
#
_entry.id   AF-A0A1G7K489-F1
#
_cell.length_a   1.000
_cell.length_b   1.000
_cell.length_c   1.000
_cell.angle_alpha   90.00
_cell.angle_beta   90.00
_cell.angle_gamma   90.00
#
_symmetry.space_group_name_H-M   'P 1'
#
loop_
_entity.id
_entity.type
_entity.pdbx_description
1 polymer ?
#
loop_
_entity_poly.entity_id
_entity_poly.type
_entity_poly.pdbx_seq_one_letter_code
_entity_poly.pdbx_strand_id
1 'polypeptide(L)' 'MSKTKKEVFSATKAVKANARERVGTPPPEIVLPDDKTRSQRRTSKHKETLQKLLQREEEA' A
#
# COMPACT_ATOMS: atom_id res chain seq x y z
N MET A 1 -3.99 10.76 35.11
CA MET A 1 -4.67 11.03 33.82
C MET A 1 -4.64 12.53 33.56
N SER A 2 -3.75 13.02 32.70
CA SER A 2 -3.73 14.44 32.34
C SER A 2 -4.99 14.78 31.52
N LYS A 3 -5.63 15.90 31.83
CA LYS A 3 -6.82 16.36 31.09
C LYS A 3 -6.40 16.67 29.65
N THR A 4 -7.13 16.14 28.68
CA THR A 4 -6.92 16.44 27.27
C THR A 4 -7.13 17.94 27.03
N LYS A 5 -6.24 18.54 26.24
CA LYS A 5 -6.35 19.95 25.88
C LYS A 5 -7.59 20.13 25.01
N LYS A 6 -8.35 21.21 25.26
CA LYS A 6 -9.49 21.58 24.42
C LYS A 6 -8.97 21.83 23.00
N GLU A 7 -9.57 21.18 22.02
CA GLU A 7 -9.24 21.45 20.63
C GLU A 7 -9.81 22.82 20.23
N VAL A 8 -8.98 23.62 19.56
CA VAL A 8 -9.41 24.89 18.96
C VAL A 8 -10.13 24.59 17.66
N PHE A 9 -11.22 25.32 17.38
CA PHE A 9 -11.93 25.21 16.13
C PHE A 9 -11.02 25.55 14.95
N SER A 10 -11.05 24.70 13.93
CA SER A 10 -10.34 24.91 12.66
C SER A 10 -11.28 24.60 11.51
N ALA A 11 -11.47 25.57 10.63
CA ALA A 11 -12.34 25.44 9.47
C ALA A 11 -11.93 24.24 8.59
N THR A 12 -10.62 24.03 8.37
CA THR A 12 -10.12 22.92 7.53
C THR A 12 -10.41 21.55 8.15
N LYS A 13 -10.33 21.42 9.49
CA LYS A 13 -10.72 20.19 10.19
C LYS A 13 -12.22 19.93 10.05
N ALA A 14 -13.05 20.95 10.25
CA ALA A 14 -14.51 20.83 10.16
C ALA A 14 -14.95 20.40 8.75
N VAL A 15 -14.39 21.02 7.70
CA VAL A 15 -14.66 20.68 6.30
C VAL A 15 -14.27 19.22 6.01
N LYS A 16 -13.07 18.79 6.43
CA LYS A 16 -12.61 17.42 6.21
C LYS A 16 -13.41 16.38 7.00
N ALA A 17 -13.89 16.72 8.20
CA ALA A 17 -14.74 15.82 8.98
C ALA A 17 -16.09 15.60 8.28
N ASN A 18 -16.73 16.69 7.87
CA ASN A 18 -17.99 16.63 7.14
C ASN A 18 -17.87 15.83 5.82
N ALA A 19 -16.79 16.04 5.06
CA ALA A 19 -16.54 15.27 3.85
C ALA A 19 -16.45 13.75 4.11
N ARG A 20 -15.80 13.34 5.21
CA ARG A 20 -15.69 11.93 5.60
C ARG A 20 -17.02 11.32 6.05
N GLU A 21 -17.88 12.10 6.69
CA GLU A 21 -19.25 11.65 7.04
C GLU A 21 -20.09 11.38 5.80
N ARG A 22 -19.88 12.14 4.72
CA ARG A 22 -20.67 12.00 3.48
C ARG A 22 -20.11 10.99 2.49
N VAL A 23 -18.82 11.05 2.22
CA VAL A 23 -18.14 10.28 1.16
C VAL A 23 -17.40 9.07 1.71
N GLY A 24 -17.19 9.01 3.03
CA GLY A 24 -16.38 8.00 3.68
C GLY A 24 -14.93 8.43 3.88
N THR A 25 -14.19 7.64 4.65
CA THR A 25 -12.76 7.84 4.87
C THR A 25 -11.97 7.44 3.61
N PRO A 26 -11.00 8.26 3.15
CA PRO A 26 -10.15 7.86 2.05
C PRO A 26 -9.39 6.57 2.41
N PRO A 27 -9.07 5.70 1.43
CA PRO A 27 -8.25 4.52 1.67
C PRO A 27 -6.91 4.90 2.31
N PRO A 28 -6.37 4.04 3.19
CA PRO A 28 -5.05 4.27 3.76
C PRO A 28 -3.99 4.28 2.66
N GLU A 29 -2.94 5.05 2.87
CA GLU A 29 -1.79 5.06 1.98
C GLU A 29 -1.12 3.68 1.97
N ILE A 30 -0.90 3.14 0.78
CA ILE A 30 -0.21 1.87 0.60
C ILE A 30 1.27 2.19 0.45
N VAL A 31 2.08 1.80 1.43
CA VAL A 31 3.54 1.91 1.34
C VAL A 31 4.02 1.04 0.19
N LEU A 32 4.58 1.66 -0.85
CA LEU A 32 5.22 0.91 -1.93
C LEU A 32 6.48 0.23 -1.38
N PRO A 33 6.71 -1.06 -1.69
CA PRO A 33 7.95 -1.72 -1.31
C PRO A 33 9.13 -1.03 -2.00
N ASP A 34 10.18 -0.74 -1.22
CA ASP A 34 11.45 -0.18 -1.72
C ASP A 34 11.98 -1.00 -2.90
N ASP A 35 12.66 -0.36 -3.85
CA ASP A 35 13.18 -1.01 -5.06
C ASP A 35 14.07 -2.24 -4.74
N LYS A 36 14.78 -2.22 -3.61
CA LYS A 36 15.58 -3.35 -3.10
C LYS A 36 14.70 -4.54 -2.71
N THR A 37 13.58 -4.30 -2.04
CA THR A 37 12.64 -5.36 -1.63
C THR A 37 11.82 -5.86 -2.82
N ARG A 38 11.46 -4.98 -3.75
CA ARG A 38 10.72 -5.31 -4.98
C ARG A 38 11.55 -6.17 -5.93
N SER A 39 12.85 -5.90 -6.05
CA SER A 39 13.79 -6.69 -6.85
C SER A 39 14.08 -8.05 -6.21
N GLN A 40 14.26 -8.13 -4.88
CA GLN A 40 14.38 -9.41 -4.19
C GLN A 40 13.13 -10.31 -4.36
N ARG A 41 11.93 -9.72 -4.37
CA ARG A 41 10.68 -10.47 -4.58
C ARG A 41 10.47 -10.90 -6.04
N ARG A 42 11.13 -10.25 -7.01
CA ARG A 42 11.10 -10.64 -8.43
C ARG A 42 12.41 -11.34 -8.77
N THR A 43 12.43 -12.66 -8.66
CA THR A 43 13.57 -13.51 -9.07
C THR A 43 13.97 -13.28 -10.54
N SER A 44 13.03 -12.81 -11.37
CA SER A 44 13.31 -12.39 -12.75
C SER A 44 12.43 -11.22 -13.19
N LYS A 45 12.95 -10.43 -14.15
CA LYS A 45 12.23 -9.30 -14.75
C LYS A 45 11.05 -9.76 -15.61
N HIS A 46 11.15 -10.93 -16.24
CA HIS A 46 10.18 -11.48 -17.18
C HIS A 46 9.56 -12.77 -16.64
N LYS A 47 8.35 -13.12 -17.09
CA LYS A 47 7.74 -14.41 -16.76
C LYS A 47 8.60 -15.55 -17.32
N GLU A 48 8.56 -16.72 -16.68
CA GLU A 48 9.23 -17.91 -17.20
C GLU A 48 8.71 -18.23 -18.61
N THR A 49 9.63 -18.56 -19.52
CA THR A 49 9.29 -18.93 -20.89
C THR A 49 8.88 -20.40 -20.95
N LEU A 50 8.06 -20.76 -21.92
CA LEU A 50 7.59 -22.14 -22.13
C LEU A 50 8.77 -23.14 -22.17
N GLN A 51 9.85 -22.79 -22.87
CA GLN A 51 11.07 -23.60 -22.93
C GLN A 51 11.68 -23.91 -21.56
N LYS A 52 11.70 -22.94 -20.65
CA LYS A 52 12.24 -23.12 -19.29
C LYS A 52 11.33 -23.98 -18.41
N LEU A 53 10.03 -23.94 -18.67
CA LEU A 53 9.07 -24.81 -17.98
C LEU A 53 9.28 -26.26 -18.41
N LEU A 54 9.42 -26.52 -19.71
CA LEU A 54 9.68 -27.87 -20.23
C LEU A 54 11.02 -28.44 -19.73
N GLN A 55 12.09 -27.63 -19.73
CA GLN A 55 13.40 -28.07 -19.19
C GLN A 55 13.33 -28.42 -17.70
N ARG A 56 12.57 -27.67 -16.90
CA ARG A 56 12.37 -27.96 -15.47
C ARG A 56 11.61 -29.27 -15.23
N GLU A 57 10.66 -29.62 -16.11
CA GLU A 57 9.89 -30.87 -16.03
C GLU A 57 10.73 -32.10 -16.41
N GLU A 58 11.70 -31.96 -17.32
CA GLU A 58 12.59 -33.06 -17.73
C GLU A 58 13.70 -33.38 -16.72
N GLU A 59 14.09 -32.41 -15.89
CA GLU A 59 15.14 -32.53 -14.86
C GLU A 59 14.62 -32.94 -13.46
N ALA A 60 13.31 -33.13 -13.30
CA ALA A 60 12.62 -33.47 -12.04
C ALA A 60 12.23 -34.96 -11.97
#